data_AF-A0AA97NW63-F1
#
_entry.id   AF-A0AA97NW63-F1
#
_cell.length_a   1.000
_cell.length_b   1.000
_cell.length_c   1.000
_cell.angle_alpha   90.00
_cell.angle_beta   90.00
_cell.angle_gamma   90.00
#
_symmetry.space_group_name_H-M   'P 1'
#
loop_
_entity.id
_entity.type
_entity.pdbx_description
1 polymer ?
#
loop_
_entity_poly.entity_id
_entity_poly.type
_entity_poly.pdbx_seq_one_letter_code
_entity_poly.pdbx_strand_id
1 'polypeptide(L)'
;MIIPIRCFSCGKVTGDLWERFLNLIDSGMSDGDAMDALGCKRYCCRRMIMTHVDLIEKLLKEGTQVPSLYMARDKRLPRLSAPICFSLEASGVVGIHPCVRSGVLQYGAYTSASELGQRIVSMLNC
;
A
#
# COMPACT_ATOMS: atom_id res chain seq x y z
N MET A 1 -17.73 0.47 -12.69
CA MET A 1 -16.57 1.38 -12.64
C MET A 1 -16.97 2.51 -11.71
N ILE A 2 -16.05 2.97 -10.86
CA ILE A 2 -16.36 3.81 -9.69
C ILE A 2 -17.21 5.05 -10.00
N ILE A 3 -18.02 5.49 -9.04
CA ILE A 3 -18.79 6.74 -9.12
C ILE A 3 -17.86 7.93 -9.34
N PRO A 4 -18.23 8.86 -10.24
CA PRO A 4 -17.46 10.07 -10.43
C PRO A 4 -17.43 10.91 -9.14
N ILE A 5 -16.25 11.35 -8.75
CA ILE A 5 -16.03 12.17 -7.53
C ILE A 5 -16.90 13.43 -7.54
N ARG A 6 -17.08 14.04 -8.73
CA ARG A 6 -17.92 15.20 -8.99
C ARG A 6 -18.89 14.90 -10.13
N CYS A 7 -20.09 15.46 -10.09
CA CYS A 7 -21.00 15.39 -11.23
C CYS A 7 -20.47 16.21 -12.42
N PHE A 8 -20.49 15.61 -13.61
CA PHE A 8 -19.95 16.21 -14.84
C PHE A 8 -20.62 17.53 -15.28
N SER A 9 -21.87 17.77 -14.86
CA SER A 9 -22.59 19.00 -15.24
C SER A 9 -22.64 20.04 -14.11
N CYS A 10 -22.92 19.60 -12.87
CA CYS A 10 -23.13 20.52 -11.74
C CYS A 10 -21.88 20.78 -10.90
N GLY A 11 -20.84 19.95 -11.01
CA GLY A 11 -19.64 20.04 -10.16
C GLY A 11 -19.87 19.70 -8.67
N LYS A 12 -21.10 19.32 -8.29
CA LYS A 12 -21.43 18.86 -6.93
C LYS A 12 -20.61 17.61 -6.59
N VAL A 13 -20.13 17.49 -5.35
CA VAL A 13 -19.53 16.24 -4.84
C VAL A 13 -20.58 15.13 -4.90
N THR A 14 -20.22 13.98 -5.46
CA THR A 14 -21.11 12.81 -5.57
C THR A 14 -20.44 11.52 -5.09
N GLY A 15 -19.10 11.48 -4.99
CA GLY A 15 -18.37 10.28 -4.58
C GLY A 15 -18.67 9.79 -3.16
N ASP A 16 -19.11 10.66 -2.25
CA ASP A 16 -19.44 10.30 -0.86
C ASP A 16 -20.90 9.88 -0.64
N LEU A 17 -21.75 10.01 -1.67
CA LEU A 17 -23.20 9.85 -1.54
C LEU A 17 -23.67 8.40 -1.75
N TRP A 18 -22.86 7.56 -2.38
CA TRP A 18 -23.26 6.22 -2.80
C TRP A 18 -23.55 5.26 -1.67
N GLU A 19 -22.63 5.15 -0.72
CA GLU A 19 -22.81 4.27 0.44
C GLU A 19 -24.03 4.70 1.25
N ARG A 20 -24.25 6.02 1.36
CA ARG A 20 -25.45 6.56 2.02
C ARG A 20 -26.72 6.25 1.25
N PHE A 21 -26.68 6.31 -0.08
CA PHE A 21 -27.80 5.93 -0.93
C PHE A 21 -28.16 4.46 -0.75
N LEU A 22 -27.18 3.55 -0.77
CA LEU A 22 -27.41 2.12 -0.52
C LEU A 22 -28.05 1.86 0.85
N ASN A 23 -27.53 2.49 1.91
CA ASN A 23 -28.13 2.37 3.25
C ASN A 23 -29.61 2.81 3.31
N LEU A 24 -29.98 3.84 2.53
CA LEU A 24 -31.37 4.31 2.45
C LEU A 24 -32.26 3.34 1.67
N ILE A 25 -31.75 2.75 0.59
CA ILE A 25 -32.46 1.71 -0.16
C ILE A 25 -32.64 0.45 0.68
N ASP A 26 -31.61 0.03 1.43
CA ASP A 26 -31.68 -1.12 2.34
C ASP A 26 -32.69 -0.90 3.47
N SER A 27 -32.91 0.36 3.87
CA SER A 27 -33.97 0.73 4.82
C SER A 27 -35.38 0.71 4.22
N GLY A 28 -35.53 0.45 2.91
CA GLY A 28 -36.80 0.34 2.20
C GLY A 28 -37.36 1.67 1.67
N MET A 29 -36.54 2.72 1.57
CA MET A 29 -36.96 3.99 0.97
C MET A 29 -37.04 3.90 -0.55
N SER A 30 -37.89 4.73 -1.16
CA SER A 30 -37.94 4.86 -2.62
C SER A 30 -36.68 5.55 -3.16
N ASP A 31 -36.23 5.15 -4.36
CA ASP A 31 -35.04 5.73 -5.00
C ASP A 31 -35.12 7.26 -5.14
N GLY A 32 -36.31 7.78 -5.44
CA GLY A 32 -36.57 9.20 -5.59
C GLY A 32 -36.35 9.97 -4.28
N ASP A 33 -37.00 9.49 -3.21
CA ASP A 33 -36.95 10.11 -1.89
C ASP A 33 -35.54 9.98 -1.27
N ALA A 34 -34.88 8.84 -1.47
CA ALA A 34 -33.50 8.62 -1.03
C ALA A 34 -32.53 9.63 -1.70
N MET A 35 -32.67 9.88 -3.00
CA MET A 35 -31.86 10.89 -3.69
C MET A 35 -32.17 12.32 -3.21
N ASP A 36 -33.41 12.60 -2.82
CA ASP A 36 -33.80 13.89 -2.26
C ASP A 36 -33.24 14.12 -0.85
N ALA A 37 -33.24 13.08 -0.01
CA ALA A 37 -32.62 13.11 1.31
C ALA A 37 -31.10 13.40 1.25
N LEU A 38 -30.43 12.94 0.19
CA LEU A 38 -29.00 13.22 -0.08
C LEU A 38 -28.75 14.62 -0.69
N GLY A 39 -29.81 15.40 -0.89
CA GLY A 39 -29.76 16.74 -1.47
C GLY A 39 -29.45 16.75 -2.96
N CYS A 40 -29.66 15.65 -3.68
CA CYS A 40 -29.51 15.58 -5.14
C CYS A 40 -30.78 16.09 -5.83
N LYS A 41 -31.03 17.41 -5.75
CA LYS A 41 -32.23 18.04 -6.33
C LYS A 41 -32.19 18.13 -7.86
N ARG A 42 -31.00 18.38 -8.44
CA ARG A 42 -30.85 18.55 -9.89
C ARG A 42 -30.76 17.19 -10.60
N TYR A 43 -31.46 17.06 -11.72
CA TYR A 43 -31.46 15.84 -12.55
C TYR A 43 -30.05 15.38 -12.96
N CYS A 44 -29.13 16.32 -13.20
CA CYS A 44 -27.76 16.01 -13.60
C CYS A 44 -26.98 15.26 -12.51
N CYS A 45 -27.18 15.64 -11.24
CA CYS A 45 -26.50 14.99 -10.13
C CYS A 45 -27.21 13.65 -9.77
N ARG A 46 -28.55 13.54 -9.97
CA ARG A 46 -29.30 12.27 -9.84
C ARG A 46 -28.86 11.20 -10.84
N ARG A 47 -28.64 11.59 -12.11
CA ARG A 47 -28.17 10.66 -13.16
C ARG A 47 -26.90 9.92 -12.73
N MET A 48 -25.96 10.60 -12.07
CA MET A 48 -24.70 10.00 -11.65
C MET A 48 -24.87 8.85 -10.65
N ILE A 49 -25.90 8.90 -9.82
CA ILE A 49 -26.19 7.86 -8.81
C ILE A 49 -27.06 6.77 -9.44
N MET A 50 -28.14 7.16 -10.14
CA MET A 50 -29.13 6.22 -10.66
C MET A 50 -28.58 5.28 -11.75
N THR A 51 -27.64 5.75 -12.59
CA THR A 51 -27.07 4.93 -13.67
C THR A 51 -25.74 4.29 -13.30
N HIS A 52 -25.30 4.42 -12.05
CA HIS A 52 -24.02 3.88 -11.64
C HIS A 52 -24.06 2.36 -11.52
N VAL A 53 -23.01 1.69 -12.00
CA VAL A 53 -22.85 0.24 -11.85
C VAL A 53 -21.44 -0.05 -11.32
N ASP A 54 -21.38 -0.59 -10.10
CA ASP A 54 -20.14 -1.01 -9.44
C ASP A 54 -19.59 -2.31 -10.02
N LEU A 55 -18.93 -2.20 -11.17
CA LEU A 55 -18.21 -3.31 -11.79
C LEU A 55 -16.88 -3.66 -11.09
N ILE A 56 -16.42 -2.88 -10.10
CA ILE A 56 -15.10 -3.06 -9.49
C ILE A 56 -15.03 -4.40 -8.75
N GLU A 57 -16.07 -4.74 -7.99
CA GLU A 57 -16.12 -6.00 -7.25
C GLU A 57 -16.08 -7.23 -8.16
N LYS A 58 -16.67 -7.11 -9.36
CA LYS A 58 -16.65 -8.18 -10.36
C LYS A 58 -15.26 -8.31 -10.98
N LEU A 59 -14.60 -7.19 -11.31
CA LEU A 59 -13.27 -7.21 -11.92
C LEU A 59 -12.16 -7.68 -10.98
N LEU A 60 -12.25 -7.39 -9.68
CA LEU A 60 -11.26 -7.84 -8.69
C LEU A 60 -11.33 -9.35 -8.42
N LYS A 61 -12.49 -9.99 -8.62
CA LYS A 61 -12.66 -11.44 -8.44
C LYS A 61 -12.01 -12.24 -9.57
N GLU A 62 -12.07 -11.74 -10.80
CA GLU A 62 -11.54 -12.45 -11.98
C GLU A 62 -10.06 -12.14 -12.24
N GLY A 63 -9.52 -11.05 -11.68
CA GLY A 63 -8.23 -10.49 -12.06
C GLY A 63 -7.00 -11.15 -11.42
N THR A 64 -7.11 -12.05 -10.44
CA THR A 64 -5.94 -12.62 -9.77
C THR A 64 -5.36 -13.84 -10.50
N GLN A 65 -4.82 -13.59 -11.70
CA GLN A 65 -3.47 -14.07 -12.01
C GLN A 65 -2.56 -12.86 -12.15
N VAL A 66 -2.38 -12.21 -11.01
CA VAL A 66 -1.42 -11.15 -10.83
C VAL A 66 -0.16 -11.78 -10.23
N PRO A 67 0.94 -12.01 -10.97
CA PRO A 67 2.20 -12.39 -10.34
C PRO A 67 2.50 -11.34 -9.26
N SER A 68 2.87 -11.78 -8.06
CA SER A 68 2.97 -10.97 -6.83
C SER A 68 3.88 -9.73 -6.89
N LEU A 69 4.51 -9.44 -8.02
CA LEU A 69 5.49 -8.37 -8.22
C LEU A 69 4.91 -6.94 -8.16
N TYR A 70 3.59 -6.74 -8.22
CA TYR A 70 2.98 -5.40 -8.17
C TYR A 70 2.09 -5.15 -6.94
N MET A 71 2.02 -6.09 -6.00
CA MET A 71 1.51 -5.83 -4.63
C MET A 71 2.63 -5.38 -3.67
N ALA A 72 3.85 -5.13 -4.17
CA ALA A 72 4.96 -4.56 -3.40
C ALA A 72 4.94 -3.02 -3.31
N ARG A 73 3.80 -2.36 -3.59
CA ARG A 73 3.64 -0.92 -3.40
C ARG A 73 2.40 -0.66 -2.54
N ASP A 74 2.64 0.04 -1.42
CA ASP A 74 1.66 0.52 -0.43
C ASP A 74 1.29 -0.42 0.74
N LYS A 75 2.33 -0.91 1.43
CA LYS A 75 2.35 -0.69 2.88
C LYS A 75 3.18 0.55 3.14
N ARG A 76 2.51 1.63 3.53
CA ARG A 76 3.04 2.78 4.30
C ARG A 76 4.41 2.46 4.89
N LEU A 77 5.47 2.86 4.21
CA LEU A 77 6.85 2.76 4.70
C LEU A 77 6.89 3.51 6.04
N PRO A 78 7.18 2.86 7.18
CA PRO A 78 7.61 3.62 8.35
C PRO A 78 8.87 4.37 7.92
N ARG A 79 8.92 5.67 8.26
CA ARG A 79 10.05 6.55 7.94
C ARG A 79 11.35 5.81 8.23
N LEU A 80 12.16 5.70 7.18
CA LEU A 80 13.49 5.13 7.19
C LEU A 80 14.36 5.96 8.15
N SER A 81 14.45 5.53 9.41
CA SER A 81 15.51 5.95 10.33
C SER A 81 15.85 4.86 11.36
N ALA A 82 15.66 3.59 11.01
CA ALA A 82 16.23 2.48 11.78
C ALA A 82 16.54 1.31 10.84
N PRO A 83 17.78 0.79 10.83
CA PRO A 83 18.17 -0.34 10.01
C PRO A 83 17.44 -1.61 10.48
N ILE A 84 16.84 -2.32 9.53
CA ILE A 84 16.33 -3.67 9.72
C ILE A 84 17.53 -4.58 9.95
N CYS A 85 17.58 -5.30 11.07
CA CYS A 85 18.33 -6.55 11.14
C CYS A 85 17.31 -7.68 11.32
N PHE A 86 16.99 -8.30 10.19
CA PHE A 86 16.34 -9.58 10.09
C PHE A 86 17.41 -10.62 10.46
N SER A 87 17.25 -11.32 11.58
CA SER A 87 18.03 -12.52 11.87
C SER A 87 17.13 -13.73 11.65
N LEU A 88 17.26 -14.35 10.47
CA LEU A 88 16.97 -15.77 10.31
C LEU A 88 18.30 -16.50 10.10
N GLU A 89 18.32 -17.75 10.57
CA GLU A 89 19.30 -18.81 10.27
C GLU A 89 20.54 -18.91 11.17
N ALA A 90 20.29 -19.62 12.28
CA ALA A 90 21.20 -20.63 12.77
C ALA A 90 21.44 -21.70 11.69
N SER A 91 22.37 -21.47 10.77
CA SER A 91 23.10 -22.49 10.00
C SER A 91 24.28 -21.82 9.29
N GLY A 92 25.40 -21.70 10.01
CA GLY A 92 26.75 -21.65 9.43
C GLY A 92 27.08 -20.52 8.46
N VAL A 93 27.86 -19.56 9.00
CA VAL A 93 28.87 -18.74 8.30
C VAL A 93 28.35 -17.48 7.56
N VAL A 94 29.23 -16.46 7.62
CA VAL A 94 29.23 -15.16 6.92
C VAL A 94 28.52 -14.02 7.64
N GLY A 95 29.12 -13.59 8.76
CA GLY A 95 28.97 -12.22 9.20
C GLY A 95 29.77 -11.30 8.27
N ILE A 96 29.13 -10.28 7.71
CA ILE A 96 29.79 -9.23 6.94
C ILE A 96 29.71 -7.98 7.79
N HIS A 97 30.84 -7.49 8.29
CA HIS A 97 30.89 -6.15 8.86
C HIS A 97 31.30 -5.17 7.76
N PRO A 98 30.51 -4.14 7.45
CA PRO A 98 30.98 -3.07 6.58
C PRO A 98 32.01 -2.24 7.36
N CYS A 99 33.27 -2.27 6.94
CA CYS A 99 34.25 -1.25 7.32
C CYS A 99 34.30 -0.23 6.19
N VAL A 100 33.67 0.94 6.38
CA VAL A 100 33.75 2.04 5.42
C VAL A 100 35.09 2.73 5.62
N ARG A 101 36.15 2.18 5.02
CA ARG A 101 37.38 2.92 4.76
C ARG A 101 37.54 3.02 3.25
N SER A 102 37.43 4.25 2.75
CA SER A 102 37.83 4.63 1.38
C SER A 102 36.94 4.15 0.23
N GLY A 103 35.63 3.99 0.43
CA GLY A 103 34.68 3.89 -0.69
C GLY A 103 34.79 2.63 -1.56
N VAL A 104 35.47 1.58 -1.08
CA VAL A 104 35.51 0.25 -1.73
C VAL A 104 35.10 -0.80 -0.69
N LEU A 105 33.99 -1.48 -0.94
CA LEU A 105 33.53 -2.59 -0.08
C LEU A 105 34.46 -3.80 -0.29
N GLN A 106 35.35 -4.07 0.67
CA GLN A 106 36.04 -5.35 0.76
C GLN A 106 35.32 -6.25 1.77
N TYR A 107 34.81 -7.38 1.29
CA TYR A 107 34.21 -8.43 2.11
C TYR A 107 35.31 -9.40 2.55
N GLY A 108 35.56 -9.50 3.86
CA GLY A 108 36.45 -10.51 4.42
C GLY A 108 35.64 -11.61 5.12
N ALA A 109 35.84 -12.87 4.75
CA ALA A 109 35.28 -14.01 5.47
C ALA A 109 36.16 -14.40 6.66
N TYR A 110 35.57 -14.91 7.74
CA TYR A 110 36.27 -15.46 8.91
C TYR A 110 35.57 -16.74 9.37
N THR A 111 36.33 -17.79 9.67
CA THR A 111 35.80 -19.11 10.02
C THR A 111 36.06 -19.51 11.48
N SER A 112 36.71 -18.66 12.29
CA SER A 112 36.89 -18.89 13.74
C SER A 112 37.10 -17.59 14.55
N ALA A 113 36.79 -17.63 15.87
CA ALA A 113 36.90 -16.47 16.78
C ALA A 113 38.34 -16.00 17.04
N SER A 114 39.34 -16.87 16.91
CA SER A 114 40.77 -16.52 17.03
C SER A 114 41.28 -15.68 15.85
N GLU A 115 40.69 -15.85 14.66
CA GLU A 115 41.01 -15.08 13.46
C GLU A 115 40.46 -13.64 13.53
N LEU A 116 39.31 -13.47 14.17
CA LEU A 116 38.68 -12.17 14.42
C LEU A 116 39.54 -11.33 15.38
N GLY A 117 40.09 -11.95 16.42
CA GLY A 117 40.97 -11.30 17.38
C GLY A 117 42.26 -10.75 16.76
N GLN A 118 42.94 -11.53 15.91
CA GLN A 118 44.18 -11.11 15.26
C GLN A 118 43.97 -9.94 14.27
N ARG A 119 42.83 -9.90 13.56
CA ARG A 119 42.50 -8.80 12.64
C ARG A 119 42.05 -7.52 13.35
N ILE A 120 41.38 -7.62 14.50
CA ILE A 120 41.04 -6.44 15.33
C ILE A 120 42.32 -5.81 15.90
N VAL A 121 43.29 -6.61 16.36
CA VAL A 121 44.58 -6.10 16.85
C VAL A 121 45.37 -5.40 15.73
N SER A 122 45.29 -5.86 14.47
CA SER A 122 45.92 -5.16 13.34
C SER A 122 45.25 -3.83 12.94
N MET A 123 43.97 -3.61 13.29
CA MET A 123 43.29 -2.33 13.06
C MET A 123 43.60 -1.30 14.15
N LEU A 124 43.90 -1.75 15.38
CA LEU A 124 44.16 -0.87 16.53
C LEU A 124 45.62 -0.38 16.61
N ASN A 125 46.56 -1.01 15.90
CA ASN A 125 47.97 -0.62 15.84
C ASN A 125 48.37 0.10 14.54
N CYS A 126 47.47 0.90 13.97
CA CYS A 126 47.77 1.84 12.88
C CYS A 126 47.43 3.27 13.28
#